data_AF-A0A661V6D4-F1
#
_entry.id   AF-A0A661V6D4-F1
#
_cell.length_a   1.000
_cell.length_b   1.000
_cell.length_c   1.000
_cell.angle_alpha   90.00
_cell.angle_beta   90.00
_cell.angle_gamma   90.00
#
_symmetry.space_group_name_H-M   'P 1'
#
loop_
_entity.id
_entity.type
_entity.pdbx_description
1 polymer ?
#
loop_
_entity_poly.entity_id
_entity_poly.type
_entity_poly.pdbx_seq_one_letter_code
_entity_poly.pdbx_strand_id
1 'polypeptide(L)'
;MQAAQTAKSGVQSTTSPLVSVIVPNWNGAHHLPTCLGSLRRQTYPYFEVIVVDNGSTDDSRDLLARDFPEVRVVALATNRGYAGGVNAGFRVARGEILAVLNNDAEADPAWLTEMVAALHRHPEAGMATPKVLLFDRRDTLHTAGDYCGVDGIPDSRGVWQRDEGQFD
;
A
#
# COMPACT_ATOMS: atom_id res chain seq x y z
N MET A 1 -24.66 17.00 -42.37
CA MET A 1 -23.70 15.95 -41.96
C MET A 1 -23.66 15.92 -40.45
N GLN A 2 -24.43 15.03 -39.83
CA GLN A 2 -24.34 14.75 -38.40
C GLN A 2 -23.35 13.60 -38.22
N ALA A 3 -22.21 13.87 -37.57
CA ALA A 3 -21.29 12.84 -37.18
C ALA A 3 -21.80 12.19 -35.89
N ALA A 4 -22.04 10.89 -35.96
CA ALA A 4 -22.46 10.06 -34.85
C ALA A 4 -21.39 10.03 -33.74
N GLN A 5 -21.77 10.33 -32.50
CA GLN A 5 -20.99 10.03 -31.32
C GLN A 5 -21.15 8.54 -31.01
N THR A 6 -20.10 7.76 -31.29
CA THR A 6 -20.00 6.38 -30.84
C THR A 6 -19.68 6.39 -29.34
N ALA A 7 -20.70 6.21 -28.51
CA ALA A 7 -20.52 5.97 -27.09
C ALA A 7 -19.73 4.67 -26.90
N LYS A 8 -18.51 4.75 -26.33
CA LYS A 8 -17.81 3.59 -25.82
C LYS A 8 -18.55 3.11 -24.58
N SER A 9 -19.36 2.07 -24.76
CA SER A 9 -19.93 1.29 -23.66
C SER A 9 -18.81 0.58 -22.91
N GLY A 10 -18.24 1.23 -21.90
CA GLY A 10 -17.36 0.58 -20.93
C GLY A 10 -18.20 -0.33 -20.04
N VAL A 11 -17.98 -1.64 -20.14
CA VAL A 11 -18.51 -2.63 -19.20
C VAL A 11 -17.98 -2.26 -17.81
N GLN A 12 -18.86 -1.82 -16.93
CA GLN A 12 -18.58 -1.63 -15.50
C GLN A 12 -18.30 -3.02 -14.93
N SER A 13 -17.04 -3.29 -14.56
CA SER A 13 -16.67 -4.52 -13.85
C SER A 13 -17.42 -4.55 -12.52
N THR A 14 -18.36 -5.49 -12.38
CA THR A 14 -19.18 -5.68 -11.18
C THR A 14 -18.45 -6.44 -10.07
N THR A 15 -17.15 -6.67 -10.21
CA THR A 15 -16.32 -7.38 -9.23
C THR A 15 -15.22 -6.46 -8.73
N SER A 16 -15.23 -6.18 -7.43
CA SER A 16 -14.15 -5.47 -6.74
C SER A 16 -12.80 -6.19 -6.97
N PRO A 17 -11.75 -5.50 -7.44
CA PRO A 17 -10.48 -6.13 -7.80
C PRO A 17 -9.75 -6.71 -6.57
N LEU A 18 -9.08 -7.84 -6.73
CA LEU A 18 -8.21 -8.37 -5.68
C LEU A 18 -6.99 -7.44 -5.51
N VAL A 19 -6.71 -7.02 -4.28
CA VAL A 19 -5.48 -6.27 -3.94
C VAL A 19 -4.48 -7.21 -3.30
N SER A 20 -3.25 -7.27 -3.81
CA SER A 20 -2.13 -7.89 -3.08
C SER A 20 -1.37 -6.82 -2.33
N VAL A 21 -1.34 -6.91 -1.00
CA VAL A 21 -0.53 -6.05 -0.13
C VAL A 21 0.83 -6.71 0.10
N ILE A 22 1.90 -6.06 -0.32
CA ILE A 22 3.28 -6.53 -0.18
C ILE A 22 3.92 -5.79 0.98
N VAL A 23 4.32 -6.54 2.01
CA VAL A 23 5.02 -6.03 3.19
C VAL A 23 6.45 -6.56 3.19
N PRO A 24 7.45 -5.78 2.76
CA PRO A 24 8.85 -6.17 2.90
C PRO A 24 9.25 -6.09 4.37
N ASN A 25 9.92 -7.13 4.88
CA ASN A 25 10.40 -7.20 6.25
C ASN A 25 11.87 -7.66 6.28
N TRP A 26 12.70 -6.97 7.05
CA TRP A 26 14.06 -7.41 7.37
C TRP A 26 14.38 -7.03 8.80
N ASN A 27 14.53 -8.02 9.68
CA ASN A 27 14.78 -7.84 11.11
C ASN A 27 13.76 -6.89 11.80
N GLY A 28 12.50 -6.97 11.37
CA GLY A 28 11.43 -6.07 11.78
C GLY A 28 10.37 -6.72 12.66
N ALA A 29 10.69 -7.80 13.39
CA ALA A 29 9.71 -8.52 14.20
C ALA A 29 8.89 -7.61 15.13
N HIS A 30 9.52 -6.56 15.67
CA HIS A 30 8.88 -5.60 16.57
C HIS A 30 7.88 -4.65 15.88
N HIS A 31 7.96 -4.47 14.56
CA HIS A 31 7.03 -3.63 13.81
C HIS A 31 5.82 -4.42 13.27
N LEU A 32 6.01 -5.70 12.95
CA LEU A 32 4.99 -6.57 12.33
C LEU A 32 3.65 -6.59 13.07
N PRO A 33 3.57 -6.65 14.43
CA PRO A 33 2.28 -6.67 15.12
C PRO A 33 1.40 -5.45 14.84
N THR A 34 1.99 -4.25 14.81
CA THR A 34 1.27 -3.00 14.52
C THR A 34 0.84 -2.96 13.06
N CYS A 35 1.76 -3.23 12.13
CA CYS A 35 1.49 -3.19 10.69
C CYS A 35 0.42 -4.21 10.29
N LEU A 36 0.63 -5.49 10.59
CA LEU A 36 -0.31 -6.56 10.22
C LEU A 36 -1.62 -6.48 11.02
N GLY A 37 -1.56 -6.02 12.27
CA GLY A 37 -2.75 -5.71 13.06
C GLY A 37 -3.62 -4.62 12.42
N SER A 38 -3.02 -3.66 11.72
CA SER A 38 -3.76 -2.63 10.98
C SER A 38 -4.38 -3.16 9.68
N LEU A 39 -3.69 -4.08 9.01
CA LEU A 39 -4.24 -4.77 7.83
C LEU A 39 -5.45 -5.64 8.16
N ARG A 40 -5.48 -6.30 9.34
CA ARG A 40 -6.68 -7.02 9.81
C ARG A 40 -7.92 -6.14 9.98
N ARG A 41 -7.75 -4.82 10.11
CA ARG A 41 -8.83 -3.85 10.30
C ARG A 41 -9.31 -3.22 8.98
N GLN A 42 -8.73 -3.59 7.84
CA GLN A 42 -9.16 -3.05 6.55
C GLN A 42 -10.64 -3.37 6.30
N THR A 43 -11.39 -2.36 5.84
CA THR A 43 -12.81 -2.50 5.48
C THR A 43 -13.00 -3.11 4.09
N TYR A 44 -11.97 -3.05 3.24
CA TYR A 44 -11.97 -3.69 1.94
C TYR A 44 -11.79 -5.21 2.09
N PRO A 45 -12.70 -6.05 1.59
CA PRO A 45 -12.67 -7.49 1.90
C PRO A 45 -11.84 -8.32 0.92
N TYR A 46 -11.50 -7.79 -0.25
CA TYR A 46 -10.87 -8.55 -1.34
C TYR A 46 -9.36 -8.29 -1.43
N PHE A 47 -8.61 -8.73 -0.42
CA PHE A 47 -7.16 -8.59 -0.43
C PHE A 47 -6.43 -9.81 0.13
N GLU A 48 -5.18 -9.99 -0.29
CA GLU A 48 -4.23 -10.90 0.33
C GLU A 48 -3.04 -10.10 0.88
N VAL A 49 -2.40 -10.62 1.93
CA VAL A 49 -1.19 -10.03 2.50
C VAL A 49 -0.01 -10.96 2.25
N ILE A 50 1.04 -10.42 1.63
CA ILE A 50 2.28 -11.11 1.31
C ILE A 50 3.40 -10.45 2.10
N VAL A 51 3.89 -11.14 3.12
CA VAL A 51 5.06 -10.67 3.88
C VAL A 51 6.31 -11.27 3.25
N VAL A 52 7.20 -10.41 2.74
CA VAL A 52 8.48 -10.84 2.20
C VAL A 52 9.53 -10.73 3.29
N ASP A 53 9.86 -11.86 3.92
CA ASP A 53 10.98 -11.94 4.84
C ASP A 53 12.30 -11.93 4.04
N ASN A 54 12.98 -10.78 4.05
CA ASN A 54 14.13 -10.48 3.22
C ASN A 54 15.44 -10.98 3.87
N GLY A 55 15.45 -12.24 4.31
CA GLY A 55 16.59 -12.85 5.00
C GLY A 55 16.77 -12.34 6.42
N SER A 56 15.70 -12.28 7.21
CA SER A 56 15.81 -11.88 8.62
C SER A 56 16.51 -12.95 9.45
N THR A 57 17.17 -12.49 10.50
CA THR A 57 17.88 -13.30 11.52
C THR A 57 17.28 -13.11 12.91
N ASP A 58 16.18 -12.36 13.02
CA ASP A 58 15.40 -12.19 14.24
C ASP A 58 14.19 -13.15 14.28
N ASP A 59 13.30 -12.94 15.25
CA ASP A 59 12.12 -13.78 15.47
C ASP A 59 10.98 -13.52 14.47
N SER A 60 11.21 -12.78 13.38
CA SER A 60 10.15 -12.40 12.42
C SER A 60 9.39 -13.61 11.88
N ARG A 61 10.10 -14.68 11.50
CA ARG A 61 9.48 -15.87 10.90
C ARG A 61 8.61 -16.63 11.90
N ASP A 62 9.11 -16.80 13.11
CA ASP A 62 8.39 -17.50 14.18
C ASP A 62 7.16 -16.70 14.62
N LEU A 63 7.30 -15.37 14.71
CA LEU A 63 6.19 -14.46 14.97
C LEU A 63 5.10 -14.55 13.90
N LEU A 64 5.49 -14.50 12.61
CA LEU A 64 4.54 -14.62 11.49
C LEU A 64 3.79 -15.96 11.53
N ALA A 65 4.50 -17.06 11.74
CA ALA A 65 3.90 -18.40 11.78
C ALA A 65 2.92 -18.57 12.96
N ARG A 66 3.25 -17.97 14.11
CA ARG A 66 2.45 -18.09 15.34
C ARG A 66 1.25 -17.15 15.35
N ASP A 67 1.46 -15.87 15.02
CA ASP A 67 0.49 -14.80 15.30
C ASP A 67 -0.28 -14.36 14.04
N PHE A 68 0.25 -14.63 12.85
CA PHE A 68 -0.31 -14.21 11.56
C PHE A 68 -0.37 -15.35 10.52
N PRO A 69 -0.92 -16.54 10.85
CA PRO A 69 -0.93 -17.69 9.96
C PRO A 69 -1.70 -17.47 8.65
N GLU A 70 -2.56 -16.45 8.58
CA GLU A 70 -3.29 -16.07 7.37
C GLU A 70 -2.45 -15.35 6.31
N VAL A 71 -1.28 -14.79 6.67
CA VAL A 71 -0.44 -14.07 5.70
C VAL A 71 0.42 -15.05 4.91
N ARG A 72 0.66 -14.73 3.65
CA ARG A 72 1.56 -15.50 2.80
C ARG A 72 2.99 -15.03 3.00
N VAL A 73 3.85 -15.89 3.55
CA VAL A 73 5.27 -15.56 3.76
C VAL A 73 6.12 -15.97 2.56
N VAL A 74 6.93 -15.04 2.05
CA VAL A 74 8.00 -15.29 1.07
C VAL A 74 9.33 -15.12 1.77
N ALA A 75 9.95 -16.22 2.20
CA ALA A 75 11.24 -16.20 2.87
C ALA A 75 12.40 -16.23 1.86
N LEU A 76 13.17 -15.15 1.82
CA LEU A 76 14.39 -15.06 1.03
C LEU A 76 15.59 -15.56 1.86
N ALA A 77 16.56 -16.18 1.18
CA ALA A 77 17.76 -16.69 1.82
C ALA A 77 18.70 -15.57 2.31
N THR A 78 18.72 -14.43 1.61
CA THR A 78 19.56 -13.28 1.91
C THR A 78 18.80 -12.00 1.64
N ASN A 79 19.22 -10.92 2.30
CA ASN A 79 18.68 -9.58 2.05
C ASN A 79 19.06 -9.10 0.63
N ARG A 80 18.04 -8.78 -0.17
CA ARG A 80 18.17 -8.29 -1.56
C ARG A 80 17.90 -6.79 -1.70
N GLY A 81 17.94 -6.05 -0.59
CA GLY A 81 17.52 -4.65 -0.51
C GLY A 81 15.99 -4.50 -0.61
N TYR A 82 15.51 -3.27 -0.45
CA TYR A 82 14.07 -2.97 -0.44
C TYR A 82 13.38 -3.39 -1.74
N ALA A 83 13.86 -2.89 -2.89
CA ALA A 83 13.28 -3.21 -4.19
C ALA A 83 13.36 -4.71 -4.51
N GLY A 84 14.45 -5.40 -4.13
CA GLY A 84 14.58 -6.84 -4.32
C GLY A 84 13.57 -7.65 -3.51
N GLY A 85 13.27 -7.21 -2.28
CA GLY A 85 12.22 -7.77 -1.44
C GLY A 85 10.83 -7.53 -2.04
N VAL A 86 10.48 -6.27 -2.34
CA VAL A 86 9.18 -5.92 -2.94
C VAL A 86 8.94 -6.67 -4.26
N ASN A 87 9.94 -6.73 -5.15
CA ASN A 87 9.85 -7.46 -6.41
C ASN A 87 9.65 -8.98 -6.22
N ALA A 88 10.10 -9.55 -5.10
CA ALA A 88 9.80 -10.95 -4.78
C ALA A 88 8.33 -11.16 -4.40
N GLY A 89 7.73 -10.19 -3.71
CA GLY A 89 6.29 -10.15 -3.44
C GLY A 89 5.48 -10.03 -4.73
N PHE A 90 5.84 -9.09 -5.62
CA PHE A 90 5.16 -8.90 -6.90
C PHE A 90 5.11 -10.16 -7.76
N ARG A 91 6.20 -10.95 -7.79
CA ARG A 91 6.25 -12.20 -8.58
C ARG A 91 5.26 -13.27 -8.12
N VAL A 92 4.75 -13.18 -6.91
CA VAL A 92 3.83 -14.17 -6.35
C VAL A 92 2.42 -13.63 -6.08
N ALA A 93 2.23 -12.31 -6.22
CA ALA A 93 0.97 -11.62 -6.07
C ALA A 93 -0.07 -12.12 -7.08
N ARG A 94 -1.34 -12.19 -6.65
CA ARG A 94 -2.48 -12.63 -7.46
C ARG A 94 -3.46 -11.48 -7.75
N GLY A 95 -3.30 -10.36 -7.07
CA GLY A 95 -4.13 -9.19 -7.19
C GLY A 95 -3.94 -8.47 -8.52
N GLU A 96 -5.03 -7.87 -8.99
CA GLU A 96 -5.01 -6.93 -10.11
C GLU A 96 -4.34 -5.62 -9.71
N ILE A 97 -4.47 -5.25 -8.43
CA ILE A 97 -3.83 -4.08 -7.83
C ILE A 97 -2.74 -4.55 -6.87
N LEU A 98 -1.57 -3.93 -6.97
CA LEU A 98 -0.44 -4.15 -6.07
C LEU A 98 -0.32 -2.96 -5.13
N ALA A 99 -0.39 -3.20 -3.82
CA ALA A 99 -0.16 -2.20 -2.79
C ALA A 99 1.12 -2.54 -2.03
N VAL A 100 2.00 -1.56 -1.81
CA VAL A 100 3.24 -1.76 -1.04
C VAL A 100 3.07 -1.01 0.29
N LEU A 101 3.30 -1.71 1.40
CA LEU A 101 3.22 -1.13 2.75
C LEU A 101 4.46 -1.53 3.52
N ASN A 102 5.21 -0.56 4.04
CA ASN A 102 6.36 -0.87 4.88
C ASN A 102 5.92 -1.53 6.19
N ASN A 103 6.77 -2.41 6.73
CA ASN A 103 6.50 -3.12 7.97
C ASN A 103 6.39 -2.20 9.19
N ASP A 104 6.93 -0.98 9.15
CA ASP A 104 6.89 0.05 10.20
C ASP A 104 5.74 1.06 10.06
N ALA A 105 4.87 0.87 9.06
CA ALA A 105 3.68 1.70 8.84
C ALA A 105 2.41 1.08 9.47
N GLU A 106 1.44 1.94 9.76
CA GLU A 106 0.08 1.55 10.17
C GLU A 106 -0.92 2.05 9.13
N ALA A 107 -1.73 1.13 8.58
CA ALA A 107 -2.75 1.48 7.60
C ALA A 107 -4.05 1.93 8.29
N ASP A 108 -4.64 3.02 7.79
CA ASP A 108 -6.00 3.42 8.16
C ASP A 108 -7.02 2.33 7.75
N PRO A 109 -8.06 2.01 8.54
CA PRO A 109 -9.06 1.01 8.20
C PRO A 109 -9.70 1.17 6.81
N ALA A 110 -9.80 2.39 6.28
CA ALA A 110 -10.37 2.67 4.97
C ALA A 110 -9.33 2.70 3.83
N TRP A 111 -8.03 2.51 4.13
CA TRP A 111 -6.94 2.71 3.17
C TRP A 111 -7.14 1.96 1.85
N LEU A 112 -7.38 0.65 1.88
CA LEU A 112 -7.56 -0.13 0.66
C LEU A 112 -8.84 0.26 -0.10
N THR A 113 -9.93 0.53 0.63
CA THR A 113 -11.22 0.95 0.05
C THR A 113 -11.05 2.25 -0.73
N GLU A 114 -10.40 3.25 -0.13
CA GLU A 114 -10.18 4.55 -0.76
C GLU A 114 -9.18 4.47 -1.90
N MET A 115 -8.17 3.61 -1.82
CA MET A 115 -7.20 3.47 -2.90
C MET A 115 -7.81 2.82 -4.15
N VAL A 116 -8.61 1.77 -3.96
CA VAL A 116 -9.38 1.16 -5.07
C VAL A 116 -10.35 2.19 -5.66
N ALA A 117 -11.07 2.94 -4.81
CA ALA A 117 -11.98 3.97 -5.27
C ALA A 117 -11.27 5.09 -6.05
N ALA A 118 -10.09 5.53 -5.60
CA ALA A 118 -9.29 6.55 -6.29
C ALA A 118 -8.84 6.08 -7.68
N LEU A 119 -8.34 4.84 -7.81
CA LEU A 119 -7.94 4.28 -9.10
C LEU A 119 -9.14 4.12 -10.06
N HIS A 120 -10.32 3.78 -9.55
CA HIS A 120 -11.54 3.75 -10.36
C HIS A 120 -12.01 5.14 -10.80
N ARG A 121 -11.87 6.17 -9.94
CA ARG A 121 -12.20 7.56 -10.28
C ARG A 121 -11.25 8.14 -11.34
N HIS A 122 -10.01 7.67 -11.35
CA HIS A 122 -8.94 8.14 -12.24
C HIS A 122 -8.35 7.01 -13.07
N PRO A 123 -9.09 6.46 -14.06
CA PRO A 123 -8.64 5.33 -14.87
C PRO A 123 -7.39 5.62 -15.71
N GLU A 124 -7.03 6.90 -15.88
CA GLU A 124 -5.78 7.34 -16.51
C GLU A 124 -4.55 7.21 -15.60
N ALA A 125 -4.75 7.09 -14.28
CA ALA A 125 -3.66 7.02 -13.31
C ALA A 125 -3.06 5.61 -13.24
N GLY A 126 -1.73 5.53 -13.34
CA GLY A 126 -1.00 4.25 -13.17
C GLY A 126 -0.72 3.88 -11.72
N MET A 127 -0.83 4.84 -10.79
CA MET A 127 -0.60 4.66 -9.35
C MET A 127 -1.35 5.71 -8.55
N ALA A 128 -1.61 5.41 -7.28
CA ALA A 128 -2.14 6.35 -6.31
C ALA A 128 -1.42 6.15 -4.97
N THR A 129 -1.38 7.21 -4.15
CA THR A 129 -0.82 7.18 -2.80
C THR A 129 -1.81 7.83 -1.85
N PRO A 130 -1.95 7.33 -0.61
CA PRO A 130 -2.71 8.06 0.40
C PRO A 130 -1.90 9.29 0.87
N LYS A 131 -2.55 10.18 1.62
CA LYS A 131 -1.83 11.04 2.56
C LYS A 131 -1.19 10.17 3.65
N VAL A 132 -0.03 10.58 4.14
CA VAL A 132 0.73 9.88 5.18
C VAL A 132 0.86 10.81 6.37
N LEU A 133 0.50 10.32 7.55
CA LEU A 133 0.64 11.04 8.82
C LEU A 133 1.86 10.52 9.59
N LEU A 134 2.38 11.35 10.49
CA LEU A 134 3.47 10.93 11.37
C LEU A 134 2.96 9.95 12.43
N PHE A 135 3.73 8.89 12.66
CA PHE A 135 3.35 7.83 13.60
C PHE A 135 3.27 8.34 15.06
N ASP A 136 4.18 9.24 15.45
CA ASP A 136 4.26 9.85 16.78
C ASP A 136 3.35 11.10 16.94
N ARG A 137 2.91 11.69 15.82
CA ARG A 137 2.01 12.84 15.77
C ARG A 137 0.88 12.57 14.76
N ARG A 138 -0.13 11.83 15.22
CA ARG A 138 -1.22 11.28 14.39
C ARG A 138 -2.20 12.32 13.80
N ASP A 139 -1.99 13.60 14.09
CA ASP A 139 -2.71 14.73 13.50
C ASP A 139 -1.80 15.60 12.62
N THR A 140 -0.58 15.14 12.31
CA THR A 140 0.41 15.91 11.55
C THR A 140 0.80 15.15 10.28
N LEU A 141 0.76 15.85 9.15
CA LEU A 141 1.11 15.33 7.84
C LEU A 141 2.61 15.09 7.71
N HIS A 142 2.97 13.90 7.26
CA HIS A 142 4.26 13.63 6.64
C HIS A 142 4.25 14.07 5.18
N THR A 143 3.20 13.72 4.43
CA THR A 143 2.98 14.12 3.02
C THR A 143 1.50 13.94 2.65
N ALA A 144 0.96 14.81 1.80
CA ALA A 144 -0.32 14.64 1.09
C ALA A 144 -0.10 14.45 -0.43
N GLY A 145 1.07 13.92 -0.80
CA GLY A 145 1.53 13.76 -2.17
C GLY A 145 2.70 14.69 -2.50
N ASP A 146 3.56 14.24 -3.41
CA ASP A 146 4.77 14.96 -3.78
C ASP A 146 4.62 15.63 -5.14
N TYR A 147 5.36 16.72 -5.36
CA TYR A 147 5.39 17.45 -6.62
C TYR A 147 6.83 17.83 -6.95
N CYS A 148 7.08 18.09 -8.24
CA CYS A 148 8.35 18.58 -8.71
C CYS A 148 8.17 20.03 -9.16
N GLY A 149 8.97 20.93 -8.59
CA GLY A 149 9.01 22.33 -8.99
C GLY A 149 9.48 22.51 -10.44
N VAL A 150 9.23 23.68 -11.01
CA VAL A 150 9.74 24.04 -12.36
C VAL A 150 11.26 24.10 -12.42
N ASP A 151 11.91 24.21 -11.25
CA ASP A 151 13.35 24.15 -11.04
C ASP A 151 13.88 22.70 -10.88
N GLY A 152 12.99 21.70 -10.92
CA GLY A 152 13.33 20.30 -10.77
C GLY A 152 13.51 19.85 -9.32
N ILE A 153 13.24 20.70 -8.34
CA ILE A 153 13.35 20.36 -6.93
C ILE A 153 12.07 19.64 -6.48
N PRO A 154 12.15 18.42 -5.94
CA PRO A 154 10.99 17.75 -5.37
C PRO A 154 10.62 18.40 -4.05
N ASP A 155 9.33 18.54 -3.82
CA ASP A 155 8.76 19.00 -2.55
C ASP A 155 7.46 18.23 -2.28
N SER A 156 6.95 18.36 -1.07
CA SER A 156 5.87 17.53 -0.58
C SER A 156 4.73 18.37 -0.02
N ARG A 157 3.51 17.98 -0.33
CA ARG A 157 2.31 18.74 0.06
C ARG A 157 2.03 18.53 1.54
N GLY A 158 1.86 19.64 2.27
CA GLY A 158 1.35 19.59 3.63
C GLY A 158 2.35 19.15 4.69
N VAL A 159 3.63 18.93 4.38
CA VAL A 159 4.63 18.47 5.36
C VAL A 159 4.60 19.32 6.62
N TRP A 160 4.57 18.67 7.79
CA TRP A 160 4.53 19.28 9.12
C TRP A 160 3.28 20.12 9.44
N GLN A 161 2.32 20.19 8.53
CA GLN A 161 1.03 20.83 8.80
C GLN A 161 0.14 19.87 9.60
N ARG A 162 -0.73 20.45 10.43
CA ARG A 162 -1.81 19.71 11.07
C ARG A 162 -2.80 19.25 9.99
N ASP A 163 -3.25 18.00 10.05
CA ASP A 163 -4.33 17.49 9.23
C ASP A 163 -5.66 17.99 9.79
N GLU A 164 -6.28 18.90 9.05
CA GLU A 164 -7.59 19.49 9.32
C GLU A 164 -8.61 19.09 8.24
N GLY A 165 -8.28 18.08 7.41
CA GLY A 165 -9.09 17.64 6.27
C GLY A 165 -8.88 18.47 5.00
N GLN A 166 -7.81 19.27 4.93
CA GLN A 166 -7.54 20.16 3.81
C GLN A 166 -7.10 19.43 2.51
N PHE A 167 -6.94 18.11 2.56
CA PHE A 167 -6.53 17.25 1.44
C PHE A 167 -7.45 16.03 1.24
N ASP A 168 -8.68 16.07 1.79
CA ASP A 168 -9.68 15.01 1.64
C ASP A 168 -10.52 15.13 0.34
#